data_AF-A0A4T0DR01-F1
#
_entry.id   AF-A0A4T0DR01-F1
#
_cell.length_a   1.000
_cell.length_b   1.000
_cell.length_c   1.000
_cell.angle_alpha   90.00
_cell.angle_beta   90.00
_cell.angle_gamma   90.00
#
_symmetry.space_group_name_H-M   'P 1'
#
loop_
_entity.id
_entity.type
_entity.pdbx_description
1 polymer ?
#
loop_
_entity_poly.entity_id
_entity_poly.type
_entity_poly.pdbx_seq_one_letter_code
_entity_poly.pdbx_strand_id
1 'polypeptide(L)'
;MQSITQQPPRFFRGLPTELILEIMSYLAPDALLSFGFANYHLLVRHSMAPLLSPCTMIRLVHQAAVPRTRTTGQLSVPTEVNLQILRHLGPVDSLNYAMANYLILAQQGIAPSLSSETLRRLNRAVQRGPESEANT
;
A
#
# COMPACT_ATOMS: atom_id res chain seq x y z
N MET A 1 8.33 -29.58 -14.19
CA MET A 1 7.84 -28.26 -14.67
C MET A 1 8.51 -27.19 -13.82
N GLN A 2 9.42 -26.41 -14.38
CA GLN A 2 10.14 -25.36 -13.65
C GLN A 2 9.24 -24.12 -13.56
N SER A 3 8.79 -23.78 -12.35
CA SER A 3 8.08 -22.53 -12.09
C SER A 3 9.09 -21.39 -12.12
N ILE A 4 9.20 -20.73 -13.27
CA ILE A 4 9.95 -19.48 -13.42
C ILE A 4 9.29 -18.47 -12.49
N THR A 5 9.93 -18.19 -11.36
CA THR A 5 9.54 -17.07 -10.49
C THR A 5 9.93 -15.80 -11.23
N GLN A 6 9.07 -15.37 -12.16
CA GLN A 6 9.16 -14.05 -12.80
C GLN A 6 9.08 -13.01 -11.69
N GLN A 7 10.24 -12.55 -11.24
CA GLN A 7 10.36 -11.36 -10.44
C GLN A 7 9.70 -10.25 -11.25
N PRO A 8 8.70 -9.54 -10.70
CA PRO A 8 7.97 -8.56 -11.50
C PRO A 8 8.98 -7.55 -12.04
N PRO A 9 8.90 -7.23 -13.34
CA PRO A 9 9.80 -6.27 -13.97
C PRO A 9 9.92 -5.01 -13.12
N ARG A 10 11.15 -4.60 -12.83
CA ARG A 10 11.48 -3.45 -11.99
C ARG A 10 11.27 -2.14 -12.76
N PHE A 11 10.10 -1.95 -13.36
CA PHE A 11 9.80 -0.86 -14.31
C PHE A 11 10.06 0.53 -13.74
N PHE A 12 9.92 0.70 -12.42
CA PHE A 12 10.10 1.99 -11.75
C PHE A 12 11.51 2.20 -11.17
N ARG A 13 12.41 1.21 -11.30
CA ARG A 13 13.78 1.31 -10.75
C ARG A 13 14.61 2.23 -11.62
N GLY A 14 15.01 3.38 -11.08
CA GLY A 14 15.79 4.41 -11.77
C GLY A 14 14.96 5.58 -12.30
N LEU A 15 13.63 5.57 -12.09
CA LEU A 15 12.81 6.76 -12.33
C LEU A 15 13.10 7.83 -11.26
N PRO A 16 13.24 9.11 -11.65
CA PRO A 16 13.20 10.24 -10.74
C PRO A 16 11.97 10.20 -9.84
N THR A 17 12.12 10.68 -8.61
CA THR A 17 11.06 10.69 -7.60
C THR A 17 9.88 11.55 -8.05
N GLU A 18 10.18 12.64 -8.74
CA GLU A 18 9.23 13.60 -9.30
C GLU A 18 8.29 12.92 -10.31
N LEU A 19 8.83 12.05 -11.17
CA LEU A 19 8.03 11.32 -12.16
C LEU A 19 7.14 10.26 -11.50
N ILE A 20 7.60 9.63 -10.41
CA ILE A 20 6.78 8.69 -9.66
C ILE A 20 5.62 9.42 -8.99
N LEU A 21 5.86 10.60 -8.40
CA LEU A 21 4.82 11.44 -7.82
C LEU A 21 3.83 11.93 -8.88
N GLU A 22 4.34 12.33 -10.04
CA GLU A 22 3.52 12.73 -11.18
C GLU A 22 2.60 11.60 -11.62
N ILE A 23 3.11 10.38 -11.80
CA ILE A 23 2.30 9.20 -12.10
C ILE A 23 1.22 8.99 -11.03
N MET A 24 1.59 9.04 -9.74
CA MET A 24 0.66 8.87 -8.63
C MET A 24 -0.45 9.94 -8.64
N SER A 25 -0.17 11.17 -9.07
CA SER A 25 -1.15 12.26 -9.13
C SER A 25 -2.27 12.04 -10.17
N TYR A 26 -2.00 11.23 -11.21
CA TYR A 26 -2.99 10.87 -12.23
C TYR A 26 -3.83 9.63 -11.86
N LEU A 27 -3.51 8.93 -10.77
CA LEU A 27 -4.22 7.73 -10.37
C LEU A 27 -5.50 8.08 -9.61
N ALA A 28 -6.59 7.37 -9.93
CA ALA A 28 -7.77 7.33 -9.08
C ALA A 28 -7.40 6.76 -7.69
N PRO A 29 -8.15 7.08 -6.62
CA PRO A 29 -7.81 6.67 -5.25
C PRO A 29 -7.55 5.17 -5.07
N ASP A 30 -8.39 4.31 -5.65
CA ASP A 30 -8.25 2.86 -5.60
C ASP A 30 -7.01 2.36 -6.35
N ALA A 31 -6.73 2.95 -7.52
CA ALA A 31 -5.54 2.66 -8.32
C ALA A 31 -4.26 3.13 -7.61
N LEU A 32 -4.30 4.30 -6.94
CA LEU A 32 -3.23 4.85 -6.13
C LEU A 32 -2.86 3.89 -4.98
N LEU A 33 -3.86 3.41 -4.24
CA LEU A 33 -3.61 2.45 -3.15
C LEU A 33 -3.06 1.14 -3.70
N SER A 34 -3.61 0.62 -4.79
CA SER A 34 -3.12 -0.59 -5.45
C SER A 34 -1.66 -0.46 -5.88
N PHE A 35 -1.32 0.66 -6.52
CA PHE A 35 0.03 1.00 -6.91
C PHE A 35 0.97 1.10 -5.69
N GLY A 36 0.52 1.78 -4.63
CA GLY A 36 1.32 1.98 -3.44
C GLY A 36 1.61 0.71 -2.66
N PHE A 37 0.63 -0.19 -2.49
CA PHE A 37 0.86 -1.48 -1.85
C PHE A 37 1.77 -2.40 -2.70
N ALA A 38 1.63 -2.38 -4.03
CA ALA A 38 2.48 -3.18 -4.92
C ALA A 38 3.94 -2.71 -4.93
N ASN A 39 4.16 -1.39 -4.87
CA ASN A 39 5.47 -0.75 -4.99
C ASN A 39 5.99 -0.16 -3.67
N TYR A 40 5.44 -0.59 -2.54
CA TYR A 40 5.72 0.00 -1.22
C TYR A 40 7.22 0.09 -0.89
N HIS A 41 7.99 -0.95 -1.23
CA HIS A 41 9.44 -0.98 -1.07
C HIS A 41 10.17 0.17 -1.78
N LEU A 42 9.70 0.57 -2.97
CA LEU A 42 10.23 1.68 -3.73
C LEU A 42 9.79 3.01 -3.11
N LEU A 43 8.51 3.13 -2.74
CA LEU A 43 7.98 4.37 -2.18
C LEU A 43 8.62 4.72 -0.83
N VAL A 44 8.85 3.74 0.05
CA VAL A 44 9.55 3.97 1.33
C VAL A 44 10.97 4.50 1.13
N ARG A 45 11.71 3.99 0.15
CA ARG A 45 13.07 4.45 -0.16
C ARG A 45 13.13 5.94 -0.48
N HIS A 46 12.09 6.46 -1.11
CA HIS A 46 12.00 7.86 -1.52
C HIS A 46 11.14 8.70 -0.56
N SER A 47 10.83 8.21 0.64
CA SER A 47 9.97 8.88 1.62
C SER A 47 8.56 9.22 1.09
N MET A 48 8.09 8.46 0.09
CA MET A 48 6.76 8.59 -0.54
C MET A 48 5.72 7.61 0.02
N ALA A 49 6.10 6.80 1.00
CA ALA A 49 5.19 5.96 1.77
C ALA A 49 5.64 5.96 3.23
N PRO A 50 4.68 5.83 4.17
CA PRO A 50 5.01 5.86 5.58
C PRO A 50 5.82 4.65 5.99
N LEU A 51 6.74 4.83 6.94
CA LEU A 51 7.44 3.73 7.59
C LEU A 51 6.45 2.95 8.46
N LEU A 52 6.30 1.67 8.16
CA LEU A 52 5.44 0.78 8.92
C LEU A 52 6.17 0.27 10.16
N SER A 53 5.54 0.44 11.34
CA SER A 53 6.02 -0.21 12.55
C SER A 53 5.73 -1.72 12.52
N PRO A 54 6.50 -2.56 13.24
CA PRO A 54 6.22 -3.99 13.36
C PRO A 54 4.79 -4.28 13.84
N CYS A 55 4.27 -3.50 14.79
CA CYS A 55 2.89 -3.62 15.27
C CYS A 55 1.87 -3.35 14.16
N THR A 56 2.12 -2.34 13.32
CA THR A 56 1.24 -2.04 12.18
C THR A 56 1.29 -3.15 11.13
N MET A 57 2.46 -3.74 10.90
CA MET A 57 2.61 -4.88 10.00
C MET A 57 1.82 -6.10 10.50
N ILE A 58 1.92 -6.44 11.79
CA ILE A 58 1.14 -7.52 12.40
C ILE A 58 -0.37 -7.25 12.23
N ARG A 59 -0.81 -6.02 12.51
CA ARG A 59 -2.21 -5.62 12.33
C ARG A 59 -2.67 -5.81 10.88
N LEU A 60 -1.87 -5.36 9.91
CA LEU A 60 -2.18 -5.51 8.47
C LEU A 60 -2.27 -6.98 8.06
N VAL A 61 -1.38 -7.84 8.55
CA VAL A 61 -1.42 -9.29 8.29
C VAL A 61 -2.72 -9.89 8.81
N HIS A 62 -3.11 -9.58 10.06
CA HIS A 62 -4.36 -10.05 10.62
C HIS A 62 -5.56 -9.55 9.83
N GLN A 63 -5.60 -8.26 9.48
CA GLN A 63 -6.70 -7.66 8.71
C GLN A 63 -6.80 -8.21 7.29
N ALA A 64 -5.68 -8.56 6.65
CA ALA A 64 -5.66 -9.16 5.32
C ALA A 64 -6.24 -10.58 5.29
N ALA A 65 -6.22 -11.29 6.43
CA ALA A 65 -6.81 -12.62 6.57
C ALA A 65 -8.32 -12.58 6.85
N VAL A 66 -8.88 -11.42 7.24
CA VAL A 66 -10.31 -11.29 7.55
C VAL A 66 -11.13 -11.37 6.25
N PRO A 67 -12.18 -12.21 6.20
CA PRO A 67 -13.10 -12.24 5.06
C PRO A 67 -13.71 -10.86 4.80
N ARG A 68 -13.79 -10.46 3.52
CA ARG A 68 -14.39 -9.20 3.08
C ARG A 68 -15.92 -9.25 3.09
N THR A 69 -16.50 -9.71 4.19
CA THR A 69 -17.94 -9.64 4.37
C THR A 69 -18.31 -8.23 4.78
N ARG A 70 -19.34 -7.66 4.15
CA ARG A 70 -19.86 -6.34 4.50
C ARG A 70 -20.57 -6.48 5.84
N THR A 71 -19.89 -6.20 6.95
CA THR A 71 -20.51 -6.21 8.27
C THR A 71 -21.45 -5.02 8.37
N THR A 72 -22.73 -5.26 8.12
CA THR A 72 -23.85 -4.29 8.11
C THR A 72 -24.19 -3.70 9.49
N GLY A 73 -23.32 -3.85 10.51
CA GLY A 73 -23.64 -3.52 11.90
C GLY A 73 -22.80 -2.42 12.55
N GLN A 74 -21.78 -1.88 11.89
CA GLN A 74 -20.93 -0.83 12.47
C GLN A 74 -21.15 0.49 11.72
N LEU A 75 -21.25 1.59 12.47
CA LEU A 75 -21.20 2.99 12.00
C LEU A 75 -19.89 3.25 11.25
N SER A 76 -19.74 2.66 10.08
CA SER A 76 -18.59 2.84 9.22
C SER A 76 -18.85 4.02 8.30
N VAL A 77 -17.82 4.82 8.10
CA VAL A 77 -17.81 5.92 7.14
C VAL A 77 -18.26 5.41 5.77
N PRO A 78 -19.27 6.02 5.13
CA PRO A 78 -19.72 5.60 3.80
C PRO A 78 -18.58 5.57 2.79
N THR A 79 -18.65 4.67 1.81
CA THR A 79 -17.63 4.50 0.76
C THR A 79 -17.32 5.83 0.07
N GLU A 80 -18.35 6.62 -0.23
CA GLU A 80 -18.26 7.91 -0.90
C GLU A 80 -17.46 8.92 -0.06
N VAL A 81 -17.63 8.91 1.26
CA VAL A 81 -16.89 9.78 2.17
C VAL A 81 -15.42 9.37 2.23
N ASN A 82 -15.12 8.07 2.27
CA ASN A 82 -13.74 7.58 2.20
C ASN A 82 -13.06 7.95 0.88
N LEU A 83 -13.78 7.86 -0.24
CA LEU A 83 -13.26 8.30 -1.54
C LEU A 83 -13.03 9.80 -1.60
N GLN A 84 -13.93 10.61 -1.02
CA GLN A 84 -13.74 12.05 -0.92
C GLN A 84 -12.55 12.41 -0.05
N ILE A 85 -12.35 11.73 1.08
CA ILE A 85 -11.15 11.91 1.92
C ILE A 85 -9.90 11.63 1.08
N LEU A 86 -9.81 10.44 0.46
CA LEU A 86 -8.65 10.05 -0.34
C LEU A 86 -8.38 10.99 -1.51
N ARG A 87 -9.41 11.57 -2.13
CA ARG A 87 -9.27 12.53 -3.24
C ARG A 87 -8.63 13.86 -2.81
N HIS A 88 -8.78 14.25 -1.54
CA HIS A 88 -8.22 15.50 -1.01
C HIS A 88 -6.89 15.30 -0.28
N LEU A 89 -6.49 14.05 -0.05
CA LEU A 89 -5.20 13.73 0.55
C LEU A 89 -4.10 13.67 -0.51
N GLY A 90 -2.90 14.06 -0.12
CA GLY A 90 -1.72 13.81 -0.94
C GLY A 90 -1.47 12.29 -1.10
N PRO A 91 -0.63 11.88 -2.07
CA PRO A 91 -0.35 10.46 -2.30
C PRO A 91 0.18 9.72 -1.06
N VAL A 92 1.07 10.36 -0.31
CA VAL A 92 1.66 9.80 0.92
C VAL A 92 0.62 9.67 2.03
N ASP A 93 -0.19 10.71 2.23
CA ASP A 93 -1.25 10.73 3.25
C ASP A 93 -2.35 9.71 2.93
N SER A 94 -2.66 9.51 1.65
CA SER A 94 -3.59 8.48 1.19
C SER A 94 -3.11 7.08 1.58
N LEU A 95 -1.80 6.80 1.44
CA LEU A 95 -1.23 5.51 1.87
C LEU A 95 -1.24 5.36 3.39
N ASN A 96 -0.94 6.42 4.13
CA ASN A 96 -1.05 6.46 5.59
C ASN A 96 -2.48 6.14 6.05
N TYR A 97 -3.45 6.85 5.49
CA TYR A 97 -4.87 6.65 5.77
C TYR A 97 -5.29 5.21 5.44
N ALA A 98 -4.81 4.68 4.31
CA ALA A 98 -5.10 3.33 3.90
C ALA A 98 -4.53 2.27 4.85
N MET A 99 -3.31 2.46 5.36
CA MET A 99 -2.70 1.53 6.32
C MET A 99 -3.35 1.59 7.71
N ALA A 100 -3.84 2.77 8.11
CA ALA A 100 -4.58 2.92 9.35
C ALA A 100 -5.97 2.26 9.27
N ASN A 101 -6.65 2.37 8.13
CA ASN A 101 -8.05 1.96 7.94
C ASN A 101 -8.22 0.77 6.97
N TYR A 102 -7.18 -0.04 6.78
CA TYR A 102 -7.10 -1.04 5.71
C TYR A 102 -8.31 -1.99 5.68
N LEU A 103 -8.72 -2.52 6.83
CA LEU A 103 -9.85 -3.46 6.89
C LEU A 103 -11.14 -2.86 6.29
N ILE A 104 -11.48 -1.63 6.67
CA ILE A 104 -12.70 -0.94 6.22
C ILE A 104 -12.61 -0.68 4.72
N LEU A 105 -11.47 -0.12 4.27
CA LEU A 105 -11.27 0.20 2.85
C LEU A 105 -11.23 -1.05 1.98
N ALA A 106 -10.70 -2.17 2.48
CA ALA A 106 -10.67 -3.44 1.79
C ALA A 106 -12.07 -4.07 1.67
N GLN A 107 -12.91 -3.95 2.72
CA GLN A 107 -14.31 -4.37 2.69
C GLN A 107 -15.16 -3.53 1.72
N GLN A 108 -14.84 -2.25 1.58
CA GLN A 108 -15.50 -1.34 0.64
C GLN A 108 -14.98 -1.47 -0.81
N GLY A 109 -13.96 -2.31 -1.05
CA GLY A 109 -13.37 -2.51 -2.37
C GLY A 109 -12.44 -1.38 -2.83
N ILE A 110 -12.07 -0.45 -1.94
CA ILE A 110 -11.16 0.67 -2.23
C ILE A 110 -9.70 0.21 -2.10
N ALA A 111 -9.36 -0.52 -1.02
CA ALA A 111 -8.01 -1.03 -0.80
C ALA A 111 -7.81 -2.41 -1.47
N PRO A 112 -6.64 -2.67 -2.09
CA PRO A 112 -6.35 -3.94 -2.76
C PRO A 112 -6.31 -5.10 -1.77
N SER A 113 -6.50 -6.33 -2.26
CA SER A 113 -6.26 -7.53 -1.45
C SER A 113 -4.76 -7.74 -1.29
N LEU A 114 -4.31 -7.83 -0.04
CA LEU A 114 -2.91 -8.10 0.25
C LEU A 114 -2.63 -9.60 0.11
N SER A 115 -2.04 -9.97 -1.03
CA SER A 115 -1.50 -11.31 -1.22
C SER A 115 -0.38 -11.61 -0.21
N SER A 116 -0.12 -12.89 0.05
CA SER A 116 1.01 -13.31 0.89
C SER A 116 2.35 -12.76 0.39
N GLU A 117 2.50 -12.60 -0.93
CA GLU A 117 3.70 -12.02 -1.52
C GLU A 117 3.80 -10.51 -1.27
N THR A 118 2.70 -9.77 -1.37
CA THR A 118 2.64 -8.34 -1.03
C THR A 118 2.99 -8.12 0.44
N LEU A 119 2.45 -8.95 1.34
CA LEU A 119 2.76 -8.89 2.78
C LEU A 119 4.23 -9.20 3.06
N ARG A 120 4.84 -10.19 2.39
CA ARG A 120 6.28 -10.45 2.53
C ARG A 120 7.11 -9.24 2.09
N ARG A 121 6.74 -8.57 1.00
CA ARG A 121 7.43 -7.37 0.51
C ARG A 121 7.32 -6.20 1.48
N LEU A 122 6.12 -5.98 2.04
CA LEU A 122 5.89 -5.01 3.11
C LEU A 122 6.78 -5.32 4.32
N ASN A 123 6.81 -6.57 4.78
CA ASN A 123 7.62 -6.98 5.93
C ASN A 123 9.13 -6.75 5.67
N ARG A 124 9.62 -7.08 4.47
CA ARG A 124 11.02 -6.82 4.10
C ARG A 124 11.35 -5.34 4.09
N ALA A 125 10.44 -4.49 3.63
CA ALA A 125 10.63 -3.04 3.65
C ALA A 125 10.68 -2.49 5.09
N VAL A 126 9.86 -3.02 5.99
CA VAL A 126 9.90 -2.70 7.43
C VAL A 126 11.24 -3.10 8.05
N GLN A 127 11.75 -4.28 7.73
CA GLN A 127 13.00 -4.79 8.30
C GLN A 127 14.25 -4.09 7.76
N ARG A 128 14.25 -3.65 6.50
CA ARG A 128 15.42 -3.00 5.88
C ARG A 128 15.54 -1.52 6.24
N GLY A 129 14.44 -0.84 6.55
CA GLY A 129 14.45 0.61 6.73
C GLY A 129 14.94 1.37 5.49
N PRO A 130 14.91 2.71 5.50
CA PRO A 130 15.40 3.54 4.39
C PRO A 130 16.94 3.53 4.25
N GLU A 131 17.68 3.07 5.26
CA GLU A 131 19.14 3.23 5.35
C GLU A 131 19.97 2.04 4.82
N SER A 132 19.36 0.87 4.55
CA SER A 132 20.13 -0.36 4.34
C SER A 132 20.75 -0.54 2.94
N GLU A 133 20.60 0.39 2.00
CA GLU A 133 21.20 0.28 0.64
C GLU A 133 21.97 1.53 0.19
N ALA A 134 22.57 2.29 1.13
CA ALA A 134 23.55 3.32 0.79
C ALA A 134 24.98 2.76 0.54
N ASN A 135 25.22 1.49 0.87
CA ASN A 135 26.53 0.85 0.74
C ASN A 135 26.45 -0.50 -0.01
N THR A 136 26.14 -0.51 -1.30
CA THR A 136 26.69 -1.51 -2.25
C THR A 136 26.60 -1.01 -3.69
#